data_AF-A0A2D8XBS4-F1
#
_entry.id   AF-A0A2D8XBS4-F1
#
_cell.length_a   1.000
_cell.length_b   1.000
_cell.length_c   1.000
_cell.angle_alpha   90.00
_cell.angle_beta   90.00
_cell.angle_gamma   90.00
#
_symmetry.space_group_name_H-M   'P 1'
#
loop_
_entity.id
_entity.type
_entity.pdbx_description
1 polymer ?
#
loop_
_entity_poly.entity_id
_entity_poly.type
_entity_poly.pdbx_seq_one_letter_code
_entity_poly.pdbx_strand_id
1 'polypeptide(L)'
;MSTQQTYTVAAMYKFTALPDFEELQAPLQAVCRKNGVMGTVLLAKEGVNGTIAGPEEGVRAAITHIQSDSRFDGMSLKYSYADEMPFHRMKVRLKREIVTLGKPIADPNKQVGTYVKPEDWNDLISDPDVILVDTRNEYEVAIGTFQG
;
A
#
# COMPACT_ATOMS: atom_id res chain seq x y z
N MET A 1 2.98 -7.49 34.82
CA MET A 1 3.23 -8.04 33.47
C MET A 1 3.02 -6.90 32.50
N SER A 2 4.08 -6.41 31.84
CA SER A 2 3.94 -5.36 30.83
C SER A 2 3.25 -6.00 29.62
N THR A 3 2.04 -5.54 29.30
CA THR A 3 1.36 -5.92 28.06
C THR A 3 2.23 -5.42 26.91
N GLN A 4 2.90 -6.35 26.22
CA GLN A 4 3.65 -6.03 25.02
C GLN A 4 2.68 -5.40 24.02
N GLN A 5 2.88 -4.12 23.74
CA GLN A 5 1.91 -3.34 22.98
C GLN A 5 2.11 -3.63 21.50
N THR A 6 1.28 -4.50 20.95
CA THR A 6 1.30 -4.82 19.53
C THR A 6 0.76 -3.64 18.72
N TYR A 7 1.55 -3.18 17.75
CA TYR A 7 1.15 -2.17 16.78
C TYR A 7 0.41 -2.84 15.62
N THR A 8 -0.69 -2.22 15.20
CA THR A 8 -1.37 -2.59 13.95
C THR A 8 -0.63 -1.92 12.80
N VAL A 9 -0.35 -2.68 11.75
CA VAL A 9 0.23 -2.20 10.49
C VAL A 9 -0.81 -2.38 9.38
N ALA A 10 -1.09 -1.31 8.63
CA ALA A 10 -1.97 -1.35 7.48
C ALA A 10 -1.20 -0.97 6.21
N ALA A 11 -1.10 -1.90 5.27
CA ALA A 11 -0.62 -1.65 3.91
C ALA A 11 -1.82 -1.46 2.99
N MET A 12 -1.81 -0.39 2.21
CA MET A 12 -2.95 0.01 1.39
C MET A 12 -2.53 0.56 0.04
N TYR A 13 -3.32 0.28 -0.99
CA TYR A 13 -3.21 0.96 -2.27
C TYR A 13 -4.54 0.97 -3.02
N LYS A 14 -4.72 2.00 -3.85
CA LYS A 14 -5.82 2.10 -4.80
C LYS A 14 -5.39 2.98 -5.97
N PHE A 15 -5.52 2.46 -7.18
CA PHE A 15 -5.54 3.30 -8.37
C PHE A 15 -6.95 3.88 -8.54
N THR A 16 -7.02 5.21 -8.56
CA THR A 16 -8.26 5.98 -8.76
C THR A 16 -7.89 7.41 -9.13
N ALA A 17 -8.71 8.08 -9.94
CA ALA A 17 -8.43 9.44 -10.36
C ALA A 17 -8.61 10.43 -9.18
N LEU A 18 -7.52 11.09 -8.79
CA LEU A 18 -7.46 12.08 -7.70
C LEU A 18 -6.90 13.41 -8.22
N PRO A 19 -7.65 14.20 -9.00
CA PRO A 19 -7.15 15.47 -9.54
C PRO A 19 -6.76 16.49 -8.44
N ASP A 20 -7.42 16.40 -7.28
CA ASP A 20 -7.32 17.18 -6.05
C ASP A 20 -6.47 16.50 -4.96
N PHE A 21 -5.64 15.50 -5.31
CA PHE A 21 -4.84 14.73 -4.34
C PHE A 21 -3.97 15.58 -3.39
N GLU A 22 -3.59 16.80 -3.81
CA GLU A 22 -2.81 17.74 -3.01
C GLU A 22 -3.61 18.23 -1.78
N GLU A 23 -4.92 18.38 -1.92
CA GLU A 23 -5.81 18.82 -0.84
C GLU A 23 -5.98 17.74 0.24
N LEU A 24 -5.82 16.47 -0.13
CA LEU A 24 -5.94 15.32 0.79
C LEU A 24 -4.75 15.20 1.75
N GLN A 25 -3.61 15.84 1.45
CA GLN A 25 -2.37 15.66 2.19
C GLN A 25 -2.48 16.13 3.65
N ALA A 26 -2.92 17.37 3.87
CA ALA A 26 -2.95 17.98 5.19
C ALA A 26 -3.99 17.32 6.13
N PRO A 27 -5.24 17.07 5.70
CA PRO A 27 -6.23 16.36 6.51
C PRO A 27 -5.77 14.96 6.92
N LEU A 28 -5.26 14.16 5.98
CA LEU A 28 -4.78 12.81 6.27
C LEU A 28 -3.61 12.83 7.26
N GLN A 29 -2.65 13.73 7.05
CA GLN A 29 -1.52 13.87 7.98
C GLN A 29 -1.97 14.28 9.39
N ALA A 30 -2.97 15.16 9.50
CA ALA A 30 -3.51 15.59 10.78
C ALA A 30 -4.21 14.44 11.52
N VAL A 31 -5.03 13.65 10.82
CA VAL A 31 -5.70 12.47 11.39
C VAL A 31 -4.68 11.44 11.86
N CYS A 32 -3.67 11.11 11.05
CA CYS A 32 -2.62 10.17 11.47
C CYS A 32 -1.88 10.66 12.72
N ARG A 33 -1.45 11.93 12.74
CA ARG A 33 -0.71 12.50 13.89
C ARG A 33 -1.55 12.54 15.16
N LYS A 34 -2.80 12.97 15.06
CA LYS A 34 -3.74 13.03 16.20
C LYS A 34 -3.91 11.66 16.86
N ASN A 35 -3.82 10.59 16.07
CA ASN A 35 -4.06 9.22 16.51
C ASN A 35 -2.79 8.39 16.75
N GLY A 36 -1.61 9.02 16.83
CA GLY A 36 -0.35 8.33 17.10
C GLY A 36 0.10 7.38 15.97
N VAL A 37 -0.34 7.61 14.74
CA VAL A 37 -0.01 6.80 13.56
C VAL A 37 1.24 7.35 12.87
N MET A 38 2.16 6.46 12.54
CA MET A 38 3.39 6.73 11.79
C MET A 38 3.42 5.89 10.51
N GLY A 39 4.30 6.24 9.56
CA GLY A 39 4.37 5.56 8.27
C GLY A 39 4.50 6.51 7.10
N THR A 40 4.31 5.98 5.90
CA THR A 40 4.38 6.74 4.66
C THR A 40 3.13 6.49 3.83
N VAL A 41 2.48 7.57 3.41
CA VAL A 41 1.43 7.56 2.39
C VAL A 41 1.89 8.40 1.21
N LEU A 42 1.76 7.85 0.01
CA LEU A 42 2.01 8.49 -1.27
C LEU A 42 0.65 8.82 -1.89
N LEU A 43 0.50 10.08 -2.29
CA LEU A 43 -0.65 10.57 -3.03
C LEU A 43 -0.16 11.06 -4.39
N ALA A 44 -0.85 10.66 -5.44
CA ALA A 44 -0.64 11.15 -6.80
C ALA A 44 -1.99 11.29 -7.50
N LYS A 45 -1.99 11.91 -8.68
CA LYS A 45 -3.19 12.02 -9.52
C LYS A 45 -3.84 10.67 -9.85
N GLU A 46 -3.05 9.60 -9.85
CA GLU A 46 -3.47 8.23 -10.16
C GLU A 46 -3.93 7.41 -8.94
N GLY A 47 -3.83 7.94 -7.71
CA GLY A 47 -4.35 7.26 -6.53
C GLY A 47 -3.51 7.41 -5.26
N VAL A 48 -3.58 6.38 -4.41
CA VAL A 48 -2.90 6.29 -3.12
C VAL A 48 -2.13 4.98 -2.96
N ASN A 49 -0.96 5.03 -2.34
CA ASN A 49 -0.22 3.85 -1.86
C ASN A 49 0.43 4.19 -0.52
N GLY A 50 0.37 3.32 0.46
CA GLY A 50 1.06 3.57 1.71
C GLY A 50 1.10 2.39 2.66
N THR A 51 1.93 2.56 3.69
CA THR A 51 1.95 1.70 4.86
C THR A 51 2.02 2.56 6.09
N ILE A 52 1.07 2.34 7.01
CA ILE A 52 0.96 3.06 8.28
C ILE A 52 0.92 2.06 9.44
N ALA A 53 1.42 2.49 10.59
CA ALA A 53 1.38 1.70 11.82
C ALA A 53 1.10 2.58 13.03
N GLY A 54 0.45 2.00 14.04
CA GLY A 54 0.09 2.70 15.28
C GLY A 54 -0.80 1.85 16.18
N PRO A 55 -1.39 2.45 17.23
CA PRO A 55 -2.46 1.82 17.99
C PRO A 55 -3.61 1.41 17.07
N GLU A 56 -4.27 0.29 17.34
CA GLU A 56 -5.35 -0.26 16.51
C GLU A 56 -6.44 0.78 16.21
N GLU A 57 -6.93 1.46 17.25
CA GLU A 57 -7.92 2.52 17.11
C GLU A 57 -7.44 3.67 16.23
N GLY A 58 -6.14 3.99 16.30
CA GLY A 58 -5.56 5.06 15.53
C GLY A 58 -5.41 4.71 14.05
N VAL A 59 -4.95 3.50 13.76
CA VAL A 59 -4.92 2.98 12.37
C VAL A 59 -6.33 2.92 11.81
N ARG A 60 -7.30 2.41 12.58
CA ARG A 60 -8.71 2.39 12.18
C ARG A 60 -9.24 3.79 11.87
N ALA A 61 -8.96 4.79 12.72
CA ALA A 61 -9.37 6.17 12.46
C ALA A 61 -8.75 6.74 11.17
N ALA A 62 -7.49 6.45 10.88
CA ALA A 62 -6.83 6.87 9.65
C ALA A 62 -7.46 6.19 8.41
N ILE A 63 -7.70 4.88 8.47
CA ILE A 63 -8.35 4.13 7.39
C ILE A 63 -9.79 4.61 7.15
N THR A 64 -10.58 4.81 8.22
CA THR A 64 -11.95 5.35 8.11
C THR A 64 -11.96 6.75 7.51
N HIS A 65 -10.96 7.59 7.81
CA HIS A 65 -10.85 8.90 7.16
C HIS A 65 -10.61 8.77 5.65
N ILE A 66 -9.71 7.87 5.22
CA ILE A 66 -9.49 7.61 3.79
C ILE A 66 -10.77 7.08 3.14
N GLN A 67 -11.43 6.09 3.75
CA GLN A 67 -12.65 5.47 3.24
C GLN A 67 -13.90 6.37 3.31
N SER A 68 -13.81 7.55 3.95
CA SER A 68 -14.91 8.52 3.92
C SER A 68 -15.09 9.17 2.54
N ASP A 69 -14.07 9.08 1.70
CA ASP A 69 -14.12 9.46 0.29
C ASP A 69 -14.36 8.22 -0.56
N SER A 70 -15.51 8.18 -1.24
CA SER A 70 -15.98 7.03 -2.03
C SER A 70 -15.06 6.66 -3.19
N ARG A 71 -14.13 7.55 -3.59
CA ARG A 71 -13.11 7.22 -4.59
C ARG A 71 -12.17 6.11 -4.12
N PHE A 72 -12.07 5.88 -2.81
CA PHE A 72 -11.30 4.79 -2.21
C PHE A 72 -12.12 3.52 -1.95
N ASP A 73 -13.36 3.43 -2.46
CA ASP A 73 -14.15 2.20 -2.39
C ASP A 73 -13.40 1.03 -3.06
N GLY A 74 -13.36 -0.11 -2.36
CA GLY A 74 -12.60 -1.27 -2.80
C GLY A 74 -11.08 -1.06 -2.82
N MET A 75 -10.54 -0.13 -2.02
CA MET A 75 -9.10 -0.02 -1.76
C MET A 75 -8.55 -1.35 -1.25
N SER A 76 -7.43 -1.80 -1.84
CA SER A 76 -6.72 -2.96 -1.32
C SER A 76 -6.15 -2.59 0.03
N LEU A 77 -6.50 -3.36 1.05
CA LEU A 77 -6.12 -3.10 2.43
C LEU A 77 -5.75 -4.42 3.10
N LYS A 78 -4.51 -4.49 3.60
CA LYS A 78 -3.98 -5.66 4.30
C LYS A 78 -3.48 -5.24 5.68
N TYR A 79 -3.88 -5.99 6.69
CA TYR A 79 -3.47 -5.78 8.07
C TYR A 79 -2.40 -6.79 8.48
N SER A 80 -1.46 -6.34 9.29
CA SER A 80 -0.46 -7.16 9.98
C SER A 80 -0.13 -6.53 11.33
N TYR A 81 0.72 -7.18 12.10
CA TYR A 81 1.00 -6.81 13.49
C TYR A 81 2.51 -6.81 13.74
N ALA A 82 2.98 -5.89 14.57
CA ALA A 82 4.39 -5.77 14.94
C ALA A 82 4.54 -5.46 16.44
N ASP A 83 5.53 -6.07 17.09
CA ASP A 83 5.81 -5.84 18.52
C ASP A 83 6.54 -4.52 18.76
N GLU A 84 7.19 -3.97 17.73
CA GLU A 84 7.89 -2.70 17.74
C GLU A 84 7.36 -1.78 16.64
N MET A 85 7.46 -0.47 16.86
CA MET A 85 7.02 0.51 15.89
C MET A 85 7.93 0.50 14.66
N PRO A 86 7.46 0.11 13.46
CA PRO A 86 8.32 -0.06 12.28
C PRO A 86 8.68 1.27 11.60
N PHE A 87 8.08 2.39 12.01
CA PHE A 87 8.27 3.70 11.39
C PHE A 87 8.65 4.77 12.42
N HIS A 88 9.64 5.61 12.07
CA HIS A 88 10.10 6.69 12.96
C HIS A 88 9.22 7.96 12.95
N ARG A 89 8.42 8.16 11.89
CA ARG A 89 7.59 9.36 11.73
C ARG A 89 6.49 9.15 10.70
N MET A 90 5.46 9.99 10.77
CA MET A 90 4.42 10.09 9.74
C MET A 90 4.86 10.98 8.58
N LYS A 91 4.66 10.51 7.35
CA LYS A 91 4.86 11.26 6.10
C LYS A 91 3.67 11.05 5.17
N VAL A 92 3.05 12.12 4.71
CA VAL A 92 2.18 12.08 3.52
C VAL A 92 2.91 12.83 2.42
N ARG A 93 3.22 12.18 1.29
CA ARG A 93 4.05 12.74 0.21
C ARG A 93 3.25 12.81 -1.08
N LEU A 94 3.29 13.99 -1.70
CA LEU A 94 2.83 14.19 -3.07
C LEU A 94 3.88 13.64 -4.04
N LYS A 95 3.42 12.84 -5.00
CA LYS A 95 4.25 12.18 -6.01
C LYS A 95 3.61 12.30 -7.39
N ARG A 96 4.44 12.08 -8.42
CA ARG A 96 3.95 11.95 -9.80
C ARG A 96 3.23 10.61 -10.00
N GLU A 97 3.81 9.54 -9.43
CA GLU A 97 3.31 8.17 -9.47
C GLU A 97 3.34 7.60 -8.05
N ILE A 98 2.33 6.81 -7.67
CA ILE A 98 2.29 6.08 -6.39
C ILE A 98 3.12 4.79 -6.43
N VAL A 99 3.40 4.30 -7.64
CA VAL A 99 4.37 3.23 -7.94
C VAL A 99 5.10 3.66 -9.20
N THR A 100 6.39 3.94 -9.11
CA THR A 100 7.15 4.47 -10.26
C THR A 100 7.38 3.37 -11.28
N LEU A 101 6.66 3.42 -12.40
CA LEU A 101 6.90 2.59 -13.58
C LEU A 101 7.78 3.32 -14.60
N GLY A 102 7.83 4.66 -14.56
CA GLY A 102 8.68 5.48 -15.43
C GLY A 102 8.26 5.45 -16.91
N LYS A 103 7.11 4.86 -17.22
CA LYS A 103 6.53 4.76 -18.57
C LYS A 103 5.12 5.37 -18.57
N PRO A 104 4.90 6.50 -19.25
CA PRO A 104 3.60 7.20 -19.27
C PRO A 104 2.43 6.42 -19.89
N ILE A 105 2.71 5.28 -20.54
CA ILE A 105 1.75 4.54 -21.38
C ILE A 105 0.92 3.55 -20.54
N ALA A 106 1.41 3.13 -19.37
CA ALA A 106 0.69 2.20 -18.52
C ALA A 106 -0.24 2.97 -17.56
N ASP A 107 -1.53 3.03 -17.89
CA ASP A 107 -2.56 3.57 -17.00
C ASP A 107 -3.30 2.41 -16.32
N PRO A 108 -2.99 2.11 -15.04
CA PRO A 108 -3.60 1.00 -14.31
C PRO A 108 -5.09 1.21 -14.01
N ASN A 109 -5.64 2.41 -14.27
CA ASN A 109 -7.08 2.65 -14.22
C ASN A 109 -7.79 2.22 -15.51
N LYS A 110 -7.05 2.00 -16.61
CA LYS A 110 -7.61 1.67 -17.93
C LYS A 110 -7.34 0.24 -18.35
N GLN A 111 -6.15 -0.29 -18.02
CA GLN A 111 -5.74 -1.61 -18.47
C GLN A 111 -5.02 -2.34 -17.34
N VAL A 112 -5.53 -3.53 -17.02
CA VAL A 112 -4.92 -4.48 -16.09
C VAL A 112 -4.81 -5.84 -16.75
N GLY A 113 -3.87 -6.66 -16.28
CA GLY A 113 -3.74 -8.05 -16.71
C GLY A 113 -4.78 -8.96 -16.05
N THR A 114 -4.60 -10.26 -16.28
CA THR A 114 -5.41 -11.30 -15.62
C THR A 114 -4.89 -11.52 -14.21
N TYR A 115 -5.77 -11.38 -13.22
CA TYR A 115 -5.46 -11.75 -11.84
C TYR A 115 -5.51 -13.27 -11.69
N VAL A 116 -4.47 -13.83 -11.06
CA VAL A 116 -4.38 -15.25 -10.70
C VAL A 116 -4.58 -15.35 -9.20
N LYS A 117 -5.45 -16.27 -8.76
CA LYS A 117 -5.69 -16.46 -7.33
C LYS A 117 -4.52 -17.20 -6.68
N PRO A 118 -4.28 -17.02 -5.36
CA PRO A 118 -3.20 -17.71 -4.67
C PRO A 118 -3.23 -19.24 -4.83
N GLU A 119 -4.42 -19.85 -4.82
CA GLU A 119 -4.60 -21.29 -5.00
C GLU A 119 -4.18 -21.80 -6.39
N ASP A 120 -4.28 -20.96 -7.43
CA ASP A 120 -3.97 -21.32 -8.81
C ASP A 120 -2.51 -20.98 -9.19
N TRP A 121 -1.81 -20.22 -8.33
CA TRP A 121 -0.50 -19.64 -8.65
C TRP A 121 0.60 -20.69 -8.83
N ASN A 122 0.69 -21.65 -7.91
CA ASN A 122 1.77 -22.65 -7.93
C ASN A 122 1.69 -23.55 -9.16
N ASP A 123 0.47 -23.94 -9.55
CA ASP A 123 0.25 -24.74 -10.75
C ASP A 123 0.65 -23.95 -12.00
N LEU A 124 0.28 -22.67 -12.08
CA LEU A 124 0.64 -21.80 -13.20
C LEU A 124 2.16 -21.64 -13.37
N ILE A 125 2.90 -21.37 -12.29
CA ILE A 125 4.36 -21.15 -12.39
C ILE A 125 5.16 -22.44 -12.57
N SER A 126 4.53 -23.61 -12.42
CA SER A 126 5.17 -24.90 -12.63
C SER A 126 5.21 -25.35 -14.10
N ASP A 127 4.44 -24.67 -14.96
CA ASP A 127 4.39 -24.94 -16.40
C ASP A 127 5.70 -24.47 -17.07
N PRO A 128 6.44 -25.36 -17.77
CA PRO A 128 7.72 -25.01 -18.40
C PRO A 128 7.60 -23.99 -19.54
N ASP A 129 6.40 -23.77 -20.09
CA ASP A 129 6.17 -22.77 -21.13
C ASP A 129 5.86 -21.38 -20.55
N VAL A 130 5.76 -21.24 -19.22
CA VAL A 130 5.52 -19.97 -18.53
C VAL A 130 6.84 -19.26 -18.22
N ILE A 131 6.95 -18.00 -18.64
CA ILE A 131 8.05 -17.12 -18.24
C ILE A 131 7.68 -16.40 -16.96
N LEU A 132 8.38 -16.74 -15.86
CA LEU A 132 8.24 -16.04 -14.59
C LEU A 132 9.14 -14.81 -14.55
N VAL A 133 8.55 -13.64 -14.30
CA VAL A 133 9.29 -12.37 -14.17
C VAL A 133 9.02 -11.76 -12.80
N ASP A 134 10.07 -11.66 -11.98
CA ASP A 134 10.01 -10.89 -10.73
C ASP A 134 10.11 -9.39 -11.05
N THR A 135 9.08 -8.64 -10.68
CA THR A 135 8.97 -7.20 -10.97
C THR A 135 9.53 -6.31 -9.86
N ARG A 136 10.08 -6.91 -8.81
CA ARG A 136 10.70 -6.22 -7.67
C ARG A 136 12.15 -5.83 -7.97
N ASN A 137 12.74 -5.01 -7.09
CA ASN A 137 14.13 -4.59 -7.27
C ASN A 137 15.14 -5.72 -6.92
N GLU A 138 16.39 -5.55 -7.34
CA GLU A 138 17.47 -6.55 -7.14
C GLU A 138 17.67 -6.96 -5.69
N TYR A 139 17.52 -6.03 -4.74
CA TYR A 139 17.67 -6.31 -3.31
C TYR A 139 16.55 -7.22 -2.79
N GLU A 140 15.30 -6.98 -3.20
CA GLU A 140 14.16 -7.81 -2.82
C GLU A 140 14.27 -9.22 -3.41
N VAL A 141 14.73 -9.34 -4.66
CA VAL A 141 14.97 -10.62 -5.32
C VAL A 141 16.07 -11.41 -4.59
N ALA A 142 17.16 -10.74 -4.20
CA ALA A 142 18.28 -11.38 -3.51
C ALA A 142 17.89 -11.97 -2.13
N ILE A 143 16.87 -11.43 -1.46
CA ILE A 143 16.35 -11.98 -0.20
C ILE A 143 15.53 -13.25 -0.45
N GLY A 144 14.85 -13.35 -1.59
CA GLY A 144 14.09 -14.53 -1.98
C GLY A 144 13.12 -14.24 -3.12
N THR A 145 12.99 -15.20 -4.03
CA THR A 145 12.06 -15.18 -5.16
C THR A 145 11.45 -16.57 -5.38
N PHE A 146 10.37 -16.64 -6.15
CA PHE A 146 9.76 -17.92 -6.53
C PHE A 146 10.71 -18.71 -7.45
N GLN A 147 10.66 -20.03 -7.37
CA GLN A 147 11.40 -20.90 -8.29
C GLN A 147 10.63 -20.99 -9.61
N GLY A 148 11.32 -20.70 -10.73
CA GLY A 148 10.78 -20.71 -12.09
C GLY A 148 11.70 -19.97 -13.05
#